data_AF-A0A8J4WIR6-F1
#
_entry.id   AF-A0A8J4WIR6-F1
#
_cell.length_a   1.000
_cell.length_b   1.000
_cell.length_c   1.000
_cell.angle_alpha   90.00
_cell.angle_beta   90.00
_cell.angle_gamma   90.00
#
_symmetry.space_group_name_H-M   'P 1'
#
loop_
_entity.id
_entity.type
_entity.pdbx_description
1 polymer ?
#
loop_
_entity_poly.entity_id
_entity_poly.type
_entity_poly.pdbx_seq_one_letter_code
_entity_poly.pdbx_strand_id
1 'polypeptide(L)'
;MGYGYPASGACVGAYDKSYYVIASLNANGSASLQYSSERSCLSDSLYRTDMADKITLEKHVCASHAYKWYSSNDAESANGRAFALAITVLVAIVIYKRRSKFLATSQLKETLRTDSIALLETPVLGQTGLWDDDVITANRVPRDKVIRQQLISRGAFGEVYSGVFNGQQVAIKMLLPATRGNLKHVNDFLGEAKLHATMDHPHIVTFMGVAWDSLSDLCVLLEYMDSGELRTLLNTYEKEKYPIGYNRQKTTIALQVAHALTYLHSLVPPVIHRDLKSRNILFNSDMDAKLSDFGISRERLDSTMTAGVGTSLWMAPEVMMGERYDDKADMFSFGVVMSELDVHSLPYARVKRENLESSGRTMADSVLLQRVAHGTAKAEFSDASPQEVIDLGRACMQVDPTQRPTAAEALYKLHVILKKMP
;
A
#
# COMPACT_ATOMS: atom_id res chain seq x y z
N MET A 1 19.57 25.91 -7.80
CA MET A 1 19.31 24.61 -7.14
C MET A 1 20.34 23.64 -7.68
N GLY A 2 21.13 22.99 -6.83
CA GLY A 2 22.12 22.00 -7.28
C GLY A 2 21.49 20.60 -7.24
N TYR A 3 21.72 19.79 -8.26
CA TYR A 3 21.25 18.41 -8.34
C TYR A 3 22.34 17.46 -7.80
N GLY A 4 21.96 16.43 -7.05
CA GLY A 4 22.86 15.40 -6.54
C GLY A 4 22.66 14.08 -7.27
N TYR A 5 23.75 13.41 -7.61
CA TYR A 5 23.74 12.08 -8.24
C TYR A 5 24.27 11.03 -7.25
N PRO A 6 23.57 9.92 -7.02
CA PRO A 6 24.06 8.86 -6.15
C PRO A 6 25.25 8.16 -6.80
N ALA A 7 26.36 8.00 -6.08
CA ALA A 7 27.56 7.32 -6.54
C ALA A 7 27.39 5.78 -6.55
N SER A 8 26.42 5.29 -7.33
CA SER A 8 26.06 3.88 -7.42
C SER A 8 26.76 3.15 -8.57
N GLY A 9 27.54 3.87 -9.40
CA GLY A 9 28.12 3.32 -10.63
C GLY A 9 27.10 3.04 -11.75
N ALA A 10 25.83 3.39 -11.54
CA ALA A 10 24.78 3.23 -12.54
C ALA A 10 24.63 4.50 -13.39
N CYS A 11 24.28 4.33 -14.67
CA CYS A 11 23.92 5.43 -15.57
C CYS A 11 22.56 6.02 -15.14
N VAL A 12 22.57 7.25 -14.63
CA VAL A 12 21.40 7.98 -14.14
C VAL A 12 21.14 9.21 -15.02
N GLY A 13 19.91 9.39 -15.50
CA GLY A 13 19.55 10.53 -16.34
C GLY A 13 19.41 11.84 -15.56
N ALA A 14 19.67 12.98 -16.20
CA ALA A 14 19.32 14.29 -15.67
C ALA A 14 17.79 14.52 -15.67
N TYR A 15 17.31 15.36 -14.76
CA TYR A 15 15.88 15.70 -14.64
C TYR A 15 15.33 16.41 -15.89
N ASP A 16 16.17 17.20 -16.58
CA ASP A 16 15.80 17.93 -17.80
C ASP A 16 15.99 17.12 -19.10
N LYS A 17 16.37 15.83 -18.99
CA LYS A 17 16.65 14.90 -20.11
C LYS A 17 17.80 15.31 -21.05
N SER A 18 18.63 16.28 -20.66
CA SER A 18 19.69 16.78 -21.56
C SER A 18 20.94 15.91 -21.57
N TYR A 19 21.22 15.19 -20.47
CA TYR A 19 22.42 14.35 -20.32
C TYR A 19 22.17 13.13 -19.42
N TYR A 20 22.99 12.10 -19.59
CA TYR A 20 23.06 10.93 -18.70
C TYR A 20 24.38 10.94 -17.95
N VAL A 21 24.38 10.51 -16.70
CA VAL A 21 25.51 10.68 -15.79
C VAL A 21 25.83 9.39 -15.06
N ILE A 22 27.10 9.02 -14.98
CA ILE A 22 27.59 8.00 -14.04
C ILE A 22 28.34 8.70 -12.93
N ALA A 23 27.89 8.53 -11.70
CA ALA A 23 28.60 8.98 -10.50
C ALA A 23 29.31 7.78 -9.85
N SER A 24 30.60 7.95 -9.57
CA SER A 24 31.44 6.88 -9.02
C SER A 24 32.30 7.40 -7.85
N LEU A 25 32.41 6.59 -6.80
CA LEU A 25 33.37 6.79 -5.72
C LEU A 25 34.58 5.91 -5.98
N ASN A 26 35.75 6.53 -6.07
CA ASN A 26 37.01 5.85 -6.32
C ASN A 26 37.59 5.30 -5.01
N ALA A 27 38.38 4.23 -5.09
CA ALA A 27 38.98 3.58 -3.93
C ALA A 27 39.93 4.49 -3.12
N ASN A 28 40.47 5.55 -3.73
CA ASN A 28 41.29 6.56 -3.07
C ASN A 28 40.47 7.65 -2.34
N GLY A 29 39.15 7.53 -2.32
CA GLY A 29 38.23 8.47 -1.68
C GLY A 29 37.89 9.72 -2.51
N SER A 30 38.29 9.79 -3.79
CA SER A 30 37.80 10.82 -4.72
C SER A 30 36.49 10.39 -5.38
N ALA A 31 35.75 11.34 -5.96
CA ALA A 31 34.53 11.07 -6.71
C ALA A 31 34.66 11.58 -8.15
N SER A 32 33.98 10.93 -9.09
CA SER A 32 33.90 11.34 -10.49
C SER A 32 32.45 11.33 -11.00
N LEU A 33 32.16 12.26 -11.90
CA LEU A 33 30.91 12.35 -12.67
C LEU A 33 31.26 12.29 -14.15
N GLN A 34 30.73 11.30 -14.86
CA GLN A 34 30.89 11.12 -16.30
C GLN A 34 29.56 11.44 -16.99
N TYR A 35 29.55 12.43 -17.87
CA TYR A 35 28.38 12.87 -18.63
C TYR A 35 28.40 12.28 -20.03
N SER A 36 27.28 11.71 -20.46
CA SER A 36 27.06 11.14 -21.78
C SER A 36 25.83 11.75 -22.44
N SER A 37 25.86 11.88 -23.77
CA SER A 37 24.71 12.29 -24.58
C SER A 37 23.69 11.17 -24.79
N GLU A 38 24.04 9.92 -24.48
CA GLU A 38 23.21 8.75 -24.72
C GLU A 38 22.84 8.01 -23.42
N ARG A 39 21.66 7.38 -23.43
CA ARG A 39 21.13 6.65 -22.26
C ARG A 39 21.98 5.45 -21.83
N SER A 40 22.82 4.96 -22.73
CA SER A 40 23.68 3.81 -22.52
C SER A 40 24.96 4.15 -21.75
N CYS A 41 25.30 5.45 -21.61
CA CYS A 41 26.54 5.94 -21.00
C CYS A 41 27.81 5.19 -21.50
N LEU A 42 27.86 4.85 -22.79
CA LEU A 42 29.02 4.18 -23.40
C LEU A 42 30.20 5.15 -23.54
N SER A 43 31.43 4.64 -23.54
CA SER A 43 32.66 5.44 -23.68
C SER A 43 32.63 6.40 -24.86
N ASP A 44 32.04 5.96 -25.97
CA ASP A 44 32.04 6.68 -27.25
C ASP A 44 31.01 7.83 -27.27
N SER A 45 30.14 7.87 -26.26
CA SER A 45 29.14 8.92 -26.03
C SER A 45 29.54 9.87 -24.90
N LEU A 46 30.74 9.70 -24.32
CA LEU A 46 31.23 10.51 -23.21
C LEU A 46 31.51 11.94 -23.67
N TYR A 47 30.74 12.87 -23.13
CA TYR A 47 30.82 14.29 -23.44
C TYR A 47 31.77 15.04 -22.51
N ARG A 48 31.73 14.73 -21.20
CA ARG A 48 32.51 15.44 -20.16
C ARG A 48 32.74 14.57 -18.94
N THR A 49 33.85 14.78 -18.24
CA THR A 49 34.09 14.23 -16.90
C THR A 49 34.45 15.33 -15.92
N ASP A 50 33.79 15.34 -14.76
CA ASP A 50 34.15 16.18 -13.62
C ASP A 50 34.65 15.30 -12.47
N MET A 51 35.62 15.79 -11.69
CA MET A 51 36.18 15.05 -10.55
C MET A 51 36.30 15.94 -9.32
N ALA A 52 36.10 15.34 -8.14
CA ALA A 52 36.34 15.95 -6.85
C ALA A 52 37.31 15.08 -6.05
N ASP A 53 38.41 15.67 -5.59
CA ASP A 53 39.34 14.96 -4.72
C ASP A 53 38.77 14.76 -3.30
N LYS A 54 39.38 13.84 -2.55
CA LYS A 54 38.97 13.49 -1.19
C LYS A 54 38.92 14.72 -0.28
N ILE A 55 39.89 15.63 -0.40
CA ILE A 55 40.00 16.83 0.44
C ILE A 55 38.85 17.81 0.13
N THR A 56 38.44 17.92 -1.12
CA THR A 56 37.34 18.76 -1.60
C THR A 56 35.99 18.22 -1.11
N LEU A 57 35.82 16.89 -1.15
CA LEU A 57 34.65 16.19 -0.60
C LEU A 57 34.55 16.37 0.92
N GLU A 58 35.67 16.30 1.64
CA GLU A 58 35.74 16.47 3.10
C GLU A 58 35.57 17.92 3.56
N LYS A 59 35.99 18.91 2.76
CA LYS A 59 35.93 20.33 3.13
C LYS A 59 34.67 21.04 2.65
N HIS A 60 33.82 20.40 1.86
CA HIS A 60 32.64 21.02 1.21
C HIS A 60 32.97 22.32 0.45
N VAL A 61 34.20 22.45 -0.06
CA VAL A 61 34.64 23.67 -0.73
C VAL A 61 34.17 23.64 -2.18
N CYS A 62 33.35 24.63 -2.54
CA CYS A 62 32.89 24.88 -3.90
C CYS A 62 34.10 25.13 -4.82
N ALA A 63 34.48 24.15 -5.62
CA ALA A 63 35.50 24.34 -6.65
C ALA A 63 35.00 23.89 -8.03
N SER A 64 34.68 24.92 -8.82
CA SER A 64 34.50 24.96 -10.28
C SER A 64 33.25 24.28 -10.90
N HIS A 65 32.55 25.05 -11.72
CA HIS A 65 31.43 24.67 -12.59
C HIS A 65 30.15 24.19 -11.90
N ALA A 66 29.37 25.12 -11.33
CA ALA A 66 27.92 25.02 -11.07
C ALA A 66 27.35 23.84 -10.24
N TYR A 67 28.14 22.83 -9.88
CA TYR A 67 27.73 21.65 -9.14
C TYR A 67 28.32 21.66 -7.72
N LYS A 68 27.49 21.31 -6.73
CA LYS A 68 27.91 21.15 -5.34
C LYS A 68 28.07 19.67 -5.03
N TRP A 69 29.19 19.30 -4.43
CA TRP A 69 29.47 17.93 -4.00
C TRP A 69 29.11 17.78 -2.52
N TYR A 70 28.38 16.73 -2.19
CA TYR A 70 27.94 16.42 -0.82
C TYR A 70 28.31 14.98 -0.50
N SER A 71 28.82 14.75 0.72
CA SER A 71 29.07 13.41 1.25
C SER A 71 27.86 12.98 2.08
N SER A 72 27.53 11.70 2.12
CA SER A 72 26.38 11.17 2.88
C SER A 72 26.56 11.23 4.41
N ASN A 73 27.59 11.93 4.90
CA ASN A 73 27.92 12.02 6.33
C ASN A 73 27.41 13.29 7.03
N ASP A 74 26.65 14.17 6.36
CA ASP A 74 26.38 15.53 6.87
C ASP A 74 24.93 15.79 7.35
N ALA A 75 24.43 14.97 8.29
CA ALA A 75 23.17 15.28 8.98
C ALA A 75 23.35 16.14 10.26
N GLU A 76 24.57 16.58 10.61
CA GLU A 76 24.79 17.38 11.82
C GLU A 76 25.78 18.53 11.61
N SER A 77 25.35 19.65 11.01
CA SER A 77 25.95 20.98 11.30
C SER A 77 25.23 22.13 10.58
N ALA A 78 24.40 22.91 11.30
CA ALA A 78 24.15 24.33 10.99
C ALA A 78 23.54 25.10 12.20
N ASN A 79 24.46 25.67 12.99
CA ASN A 79 24.44 26.76 13.98
C ASN A 79 23.18 27.61 14.30
N GLY A 80 23.06 27.99 15.59
CA GLY A 80 22.32 29.18 16.04
C GLY A 80 22.20 29.37 17.56
N ARG A 81 23.33 29.51 18.29
CA ARG A 81 23.41 29.67 19.76
C ARG A 81 23.00 31.08 20.23
N ALA A 82 22.03 31.18 21.14
CA ALA A 82 21.96 32.25 22.16
C ALA A 82 21.01 31.95 23.35
N PHE A 83 20.03 31.06 23.23
CA PHE A 83 19.03 30.82 24.30
C PHE A 83 19.33 29.65 25.26
N ALA A 84 20.42 28.91 25.07
CA ALA A 84 20.64 27.60 25.70
C ALA A 84 21.31 27.61 27.09
N LEU A 85 21.76 28.75 27.60
CA LEU A 85 22.53 28.78 28.87
C LEU A 85 21.68 28.64 30.13
N ALA A 86 20.36 28.89 30.08
CA ALA A 86 19.48 28.73 31.25
C ALA A 86 18.97 27.28 31.43
N ILE A 87 18.91 26.49 30.35
CA ILE A 87 18.33 25.13 30.37
C ILE A 87 19.36 24.08 30.79
N THR A 88 20.66 24.34 30.58
CA THR A 88 21.75 23.39 30.87
C THR A 88 21.95 23.10 32.35
N VAL A 89 21.66 24.05 33.24
CA VAL A 89 21.81 23.86 34.69
C VAL A 89 20.69 22.98 35.28
N LEU A 90 19.45 23.12 34.81
CA LEU A 90 18.32 22.32 35.27
C LEU A 90 18.36 20.88 34.78
N VAL A 91 18.88 20.63 33.57
CA VAL A 91 19.01 19.28 33.00
C VAL A 91 20.15 18.50 33.66
N ALA A 92 21.25 19.15 34.07
CA ALA A 92 22.37 18.48 34.75
C ALA A 92 21.98 17.88 36.11
N ILE A 93 21.11 18.55 36.87
CA ILE A 93 20.61 18.08 38.17
C ILE A 93 19.71 16.85 38.01
N VAL A 94 18.89 16.80 36.95
CA VAL A 94 18.01 15.67 36.64
C VAL A 94 18.79 14.46 36.14
N ILE A 95 19.83 14.67 35.32
CA ILE A 95 20.70 13.59 34.82
C ILE A 95 21.53 12.98 35.95
N TYR A 96 22.04 13.80 36.90
CA TYR A 96 22.79 13.29 38.05
C TYR A 96 21.93 12.41 38.97
N LYS A 97 20.69 12.82 39.27
CA LYS A 97 19.74 12.01 40.05
C LYS A 97 19.26 10.75 39.31
N ARG A 98 19.20 10.74 37.97
CA ARG A 98 18.85 9.54 37.17
C ARG A 98 20.02 8.57 37.00
N ARG A 99 21.27 9.03 36.92
CA ARG A 99 22.46 8.14 36.84
C ARG A 99 22.74 7.40 38.15
N SER A 100 22.49 8.01 39.31
CA SER A 100 22.63 7.34 40.61
C SER A 100 21.63 6.17 40.79
N LYS A 101 20.41 6.26 40.24
CA LYS A 101 19.43 5.16 40.26
C LYS A 101 19.70 4.05 39.23
N PHE A 102 20.35 4.37 38.11
CA PHE A 102 20.65 3.40 37.04
C PHE A 102 21.87 2.51 37.37
N LEU A 103 22.87 3.05 38.07
CA LEU A 103 24.04 2.26 38.51
C LEU A 103 23.69 1.27 39.63
N ALA A 104 22.68 1.58 40.47
CA ALA A 104 22.15 0.64 41.45
C ALA A 104 21.32 -0.50 40.83
N THR A 105 20.67 -0.27 39.68
CA THR A 105 19.91 -1.32 38.96
C THR A 105 20.77 -2.18 38.03
N SER A 106 21.93 -1.68 37.56
CA SER A 106 22.84 -2.49 36.73
C SER A 106 23.58 -3.55 37.54
N GLN A 107 24.02 -3.21 38.77
CA GLN A 107 24.69 -4.18 39.66
C GLN A 107 23.75 -5.30 40.15
N LEU A 108 22.44 -5.03 40.30
CA LEU A 108 21.45 -6.06 40.65
C LEU A 108 21.10 -7.00 39.47
N LYS A 109 21.22 -6.52 38.22
CA LYS A 109 21.00 -7.32 37.00
C LYS A 109 22.19 -8.17 36.60
N GLU A 110 23.41 -7.76 36.95
CA GLU A 110 24.63 -8.55 36.69
C GLU A 110 24.76 -9.76 37.62
N THR A 111 24.34 -9.66 38.89
CA THR A 111 24.35 -10.79 39.84
C THR A 111 23.26 -11.82 39.56
N LEU A 112 22.15 -11.46 38.92
CA LEU A 112 21.09 -12.40 38.51
C LEU A 112 21.38 -13.12 37.19
N ARG A 113 22.39 -12.66 36.41
CA ARG A 113 22.70 -13.22 35.08
C ARG A 113 23.75 -14.33 35.11
N THR A 114 24.49 -14.47 36.21
CA THR A 114 25.62 -15.42 36.30
C THR A 114 25.18 -16.85 36.68
N ASP A 115 23.97 -17.04 37.20
CA ASP A 115 23.50 -18.36 37.67
C ASP A 115 22.64 -19.14 36.65
N SER A 116 22.37 -18.61 35.45
CA SER A 116 21.42 -19.23 34.51
C SER A 116 22.00 -19.63 33.15
N ILE A 117 23.32 -19.56 32.95
CA ILE A 117 23.96 -20.04 31.71
C ILE A 117 24.99 -21.12 32.06
N ALA A 118 24.48 -22.31 32.37
CA ALA A 118 25.21 -23.56 32.21
C ALA A 118 24.19 -24.61 31.79
N LEU A 119 23.98 -24.71 30.46
CA LEU A 119 23.35 -25.78 29.68
C LEU A 119 22.50 -25.16 28.57
N LEU A 120 23.08 -25.01 27.39
CA LEU A 120 22.44 -25.31 26.11
C LEU A 120 23.47 -25.12 24.99
N GLU A 121 23.80 -26.24 24.37
CA GLU A 121 24.63 -26.34 23.18
C GLU A 121 23.90 -25.73 21.96
N THR A 122 24.67 -24.95 21.20
CA THR A 122 24.63 -24.63 19.76
C THR A 122 23.28 -24.32 19.06
N PRO A 123 23.13 -23.12 18.45
CA PRO A 123 22.02 -22.83 17.54
C PRO A 123 22.26 -23.44 16.16
N VAL A 124 21.25 -24.15 15.64
CA VAL A 124 21.20 -24.62 14.25
C VAL A 124 20.83 -23.45 13.34
N LEU A 125 21.68 -23.20 12.35
CA LEU A 125 21.59 -22.13 11.37
C LEU A 125 20.43 -22.39 10.37
N GLY A 126 19.47 -21.47 10.29
CA GLY A 126 18.55 -21.33 9.15
C GLY A 126 17.07 -21.50 9.46
N GLN A 127 16.44 -20.47 10.07
CA GLN A 127 15.00 -20.16 9.99
C GLN A 127 14.71 -18.89 10.81
N THR A 128 14.74 -17.71 10.18
CA THR A 128 14.16 -16.48 10.76
C THR A 128 12.87 -16.18 10.01
N GLY A 129 11.74 -16.68 10.50
CA GLY A 129 10.43 -16.46 9.88
C GLY A 129 9.65 -15.35 10.57
N LEU A 130 8.58 -14.85 9.92
CA LEU A 130 7.65 -13.82 10.43
C LEU A 130 6.92 -14.21 11.74
N TRP A 131 7.18 -15.41 12.27
CA TRP A 131 6.55 -15.99 13.46
C TRP A 131 6.99 -15.34 14.76
N ASP A 132 8.20 -14.80 14.78
CA ASP A 132 8.78 -14.06 15.91
C ASP A 132 8.59 -12.54 15.76
N ASP A 133 7.69 -12.12 14.86
CA ASP A 133 7.38 -10.71 14.67
C ASP A 133 6.57 -10.18 15.86
N ASP A 134 7.01 -9.05 16.43
CA ASP A 134 6.39 -8.44 17.61
C ASP A 134 4.91 -8.11 17.39
N VAL A 135 4.52 -7.68 16.18
CA VAL A 135 3.13 -7.31 15.87
C VAL A 135 2.25 -8.55 15.83
N ILE A 136 2.69 -9.61 15.16
CA ILE A 136 1.93 -10.87 15.06
C ILE A 136 1.85 -11.54 16.44
N THR A 137 2.93 -11.52 17.20
CA THR A 137 3.00 -12.11 18.54
C THR A 137 2.09 -11.38 19.52
N ALA A 138 2.09 -10.04 19.50
CA ALA A 138 1.23 -9.22 20.37
C ALA A 138 -0.27 -9.39 20.06
N ASN A 139 -0.60 -9.73 18.82
CA ASN A 139 -1.98 -9.94 18.36
C ASN A 139 -2.38 -11.43 18.31
N ARG A 140 -1.57 -12.33 18.89
CA ARG A 140 -1.89 -13.75 18.93
C ARG A 140 -3.01 -14.02 19.93
N VAL A 141 -4.04 -14.73 19.48
CA VAL A 141 -5.17 -15.17 20.33
C VAL A 141 -5.17 -16.70 20.52
N PRO A 142 -5.73 -17.21 21.63
CA PRO A 142 -5.81 -18.65 21.87
C PRO A 142 -6.67 -19.35 20.81
N ARG A 143 -6.09 -20.34 20.11
CA ARG A 143 -6.74 -21.01 18.98
C ARG A 143 -7.96 -21.82 19.39
N ASP A 144 -7.96 -22.39 20.58
CA ASP A 144 -9.05 -23.15 21.20
C ASP A 144 -10.33 -22.30 21.41
N LYS A 145 -10.17 -20.98 21.53
CA LYS A 145 -11.29 -20.03 21.66
C LYS A 145 -11.88 -19.60 20.32
N VAL A 146 -11.28 -20.00 19.20
CA VAL A 146 -11.71 -19.64 17.85
C VAL A 146 -12.54 -20.78 17.26
N ILE A 147 -13.86 -20.61 17.27
CA ILE A 147 -14.81 -21.63 16.82
C ILE A 147 -15.24 -21.28 15.40
N ARG A 148 -14.74 -22.05 14.43
CA ARG A 148 -15.13 -21.94 13.03
C ARG A 148 -16.53 -22.51 12.80
N GLN A 149 -17.35 -21.81 12.02
CA GLN A 149 -18.70 -22.20 11.64
C GLN A 149 -18.80 -22.39 10.12
N GLN A 150 -19.61 -21.59 9.43
CA GLN A 150 -19.95 -21.80 8.02
C GLN A 150 -18.92 -21.14 7.09
N LEU A 151 -18.67 -21.75 5.94
CA LEU A 151 -17.89 -21.10 4.88
C LEU A 151 -18.72 -19.95 4.29
N ILE A 152 -18.21 -18.72 4.34
CA ILE A 152 -18.84 -17.53 3.76
C ILE A 152 -18.37 -17.35 2.32
N SER A 153 -17.05 -17.45 2.10
CA SER A 153 -16.44 -17.15 0.82
C SER A 153 -15.20 -18.00 0.58
N ARG A 154 -14.95 -18.31 -0.69
CA ARG A 154 -13.76 -19.02 -1.17
C ARG A 154 -13.21 -18.31 -2.40
N GLY A 155 -12.02 -17.76 -2.27
CA GLY A 155 -11.32 -17.04 -3.33
C GLY A 155 -10.08 -17.78 -3.83
N ALA A 156 -9.34 -17.13 -4.72
CA ALA A 156 -8.08 -17.69 -5.27
C ALA A 156 -6.96 -17.81 -4.21
N PHE A 157 -7.04 -17.04 -3.12
CA PHE A 157 -5.96 -16.92 -2.13
C PHE A 157 -6.33 -17.47 -0.74
N GLY A 158 -7.61 -17.80 -0.50
CA GLY A 158 -8.04 -18.23 0.82
C GLY A 158 -9.54 -18.53 0.91
N GLU A 159 -9.92 -18.94 2.11
CA GLU A 159 -11.29 -19.21 2.53
C GLU A 159 -11.61 -18.30 3.72
N VAL A 160 -12.84 -17.78 3.75
CA VAL A 160 -13.36 -16.98 4.85
C VAL A 160 -14.56 -17.72 5.42
N TYR A 161 -14.51 -17.99 6.72
CA TYR A 161 -15.57 -18.65 7.47
C TYR A 161 -16.21 -17.68 8.45
N SER A 162 -17.49 -17.84 8.75
CA SER A 162 -18.07 -17.26 9.95
C SER A 162 -17.55 -18.04 11.15
N GLY A 163 -17.56 -17.41 12.31
CA GLY A 163 -17.19 -18.07 13.54
C GLY A 163 -17.51 -17.25 14.77
N VAL A 164 -17.10 -17.78 15.91
CA VAL A 164 -17.25 -17.14 17.21
C VAL A 164 -15.90 -17.10 17.90
N PHE A 165 -15.57 -15.94 18.46
CA PHE A 165 -14.40 -15.73 19.31
C PHE A 165 -14.83 -14.92 20.54
N ASN A 166 -14.56 -15.45 21.74
CA ASN A 166 -14.99 -14.85 23.02
C ASN A 166 -16.49 -14.46 23.07
N GLY A 167 -17.36 -15.26 22.45
CA GLY A 167 -18.80 -15.01 22.39
C GLY A 167 -19.23 -13.97 21.36
N GLN A 168 -18.30 -13.35 20.64
CA GLN A 168 -18.57 -12.41 19.55
C GLN A 168 -18.48 -13.10 18.19
N GLN A 169 -19.36 -12.73 17.27
CA GLN A 169 -19.32 -13.21 15.89
C GLN A 169 -18.14 -12.56 15.14
N VAL A 170 -17.39 -13.40 14.41
CA VAL A 170 -16.16 -13.01 13.69
C VAL A 170 -16.11 -13.61 12.29
N ALA A 171 -15.32 -12.99 11.42
CA ALA A 171 -14.88 -13.59 10.17
C ALA A 171 -13.48 -14.22 10.37
N ILE A 172 -13.32 -15.47 9.96
CA ILE A 172 -12.10 -16.25 10.10
C ILE A 172 -11.53 -16.51 8.72
N LYS A 173 -10.48 -15.77 8.37
CA LYS A 173 -9.76 -15.91 7.11
C LYS A 173 -8.66 -16.96 7.25
N MET A 174 -8.57 -17.88 6.30
CA MET A 174 -7.59 -18.97 6.26
C MET A 174 -7.02 -19.12 4.86
N LEU A 175 -5.80 -19.66 4.76
CA LEU A 175 -5.26 -20.12 3.47
C LEU A 175 -6.05 -21.32 2.93
N LEU A 176 -6.06 -21.45 1.60
CA LEU A 176 -6.61 -22.63 0.93
C LEU A 176 -5.90 -23.90 1.41
N PRO A 177 -6.60 -25.04 1.58
CA PRO A 177 -5.99 -26.29 2.01
C PRO A 177 -4.73 -26.68 1.21
N ALA A 178 -4.74 -26.45 -0.10
CA ALA A 178 -3.62 -26.75 -0.99
C ALA A 178 -2.38 -25.87 -0.79
N THR A 179 -2.51 -24.67 -0.20
CA THR A 179 -1.40 -23.71 -0.04
C THR A 179 -0.88 -23.61 1.38
N ARG A 180 -1.56 -24.22 2.37
CA ARG A 180 -1.19 -24.18 3.79
C ARG A 180 0.19 -24.74 4.12
N GLY A 181 0.69 -25.69 3.33
CA GLY A 181 2.04 -26.26 3.51
C GLY A 181 3.16 -25.43 2.86
N ASN A 182 2.81 -24.41 2.07
CA ASN A 182 3.79 -23.62 1.33
C ASN A 182 4.18 -22.37 2.15
N LEU A 183 5.42 -22.37 2.66
CA LEU A 183 5.95 -21.28 3.48
C LEU A 183 5.89 -19.90 2.81
N LYS A 184 5.98 -19.83 1.48
CA LYS A 184 5.83 -18.54 0.78
C LYS A 184 4.42 -17.99 0.96
N HIS A 185 3.38 -18.81 0.71
CA HIS A 185 1.99 -18.39 0.86
C HIS A 185 1.65 -18.05 2.31
N VAL A 186 2.22 -18.80 3.25
CA VAL A 186 2.08 -18.55 4.68
C VAL A 186 2.72 -17.22 5.08
N ASN A 187 3.93 -16.94 4.63
CA ASN A 187 4.60 -15.65 4.90
C ASN A 187 3.87 -14.48 4.24
N ASP A 188 3.37 -14.66 3.01
CA ASP A 188 2.58 -13.62 2.32
C ASP A 188 1.27 -13.34 3.09
N PHE A 189 0.62 -14.37 3.64
CA PHE A 189 -0.59 -14.26 4.46
C PHE A 189 -0.34 -13.57 5.80
N LEU A 190 0.75 -13.91 6.49
CA LEU A 190 1.15 -13.22 7.72
C LEU A 190 1.59 -11.77 7.46
N GLY A 191 2.22 -11.50 6.31
CA GLY A 191 2.54 -10.14 5.90
C GLY A 191 1.29 -9.28 5.79
N GLU A 192 0.25 -9.81 5.12
CA GLU A 192 -1.07 -9.16 5.04
C GLU A 192 -1.68 -8.93 6.42
N ALA A 193 -1.68 -9.96 7.28
CA ALA A 193 -2.18 -9.86 8.65
C ALA A 193 -1.43 -8.78 9.47
N LYS A 194 -0.10 -8.71 9.31
CA LYS A 194 0.75 -7.73 10.00
C LYS A 194 0.36 -6.31 9.61
N LEU A 195 0.25 -6.02 8.31
CA LEU A 195 -0.18 -4.69 7.86
C LEU A 195 -1.57 -4.36 8.38
N HIS A 196 -2.49 -5.31 8.31
CA HIS A 196 -3.85 -5.13 8.81
C HIS A 196 -3.87 -4.79 10.30
N ALA A 197 -3.06 -5.48 11.10
CA ALA A 197 -2.93 -5.20 12.54
C ALA A 197 -2.39 -3.80 12.85
N THR A 198 -1.77 -3.10 11.90
CA THR A 198 -1.30 -1.71 12.11
C THR A 198 -2.32 -0.64 11.77
N MET A 199 -3.48 -1.02 11.24
CA MET A 199 -4.52 -0.10 10.78
C MET A 199 -5.69 -0.03 11.76
N ASP A 200 -6.12 1.19 12.05
CA ASP A 200 -7.28 1.49 12.90
C ASP A 200 -8.06 2.65 12.28
N HIS A 201 -9.22 2.34 11.70
CA HIS A 201 -10.07 3.30 11.01
C HIS A 201 -11.51 2.79 10.91
N PRO A 202 -12.55 3.64 11.10
CA PRO A 202 -13.96 3.21 11.11
C PRO A 202 -14.46 2.59 9.79
N HIS A 203 -13.84 2.92 8.66
CA HIS A 203 -14.16 2.37 7.33
C HIS A 203 -13.13 1.35 6.82
N ILE A 204 -12.36 0.76 7.73
CA ILE A 204 -11.54 -0.43 7.47
C ILE A 204 -12.09 -1.55 8.35
N VAL A 205 -12.22 -2.75 7.79
CA VAL A 205 -12.63 -3.93 8.57
C VAL A 205 -11.65 -4.11 9.72
N THR A 206 -12.15 -4.24 10.93
CA THR A 206 -11.38 -4.29 12.15
C THR A 206 -10.64 -5.62 12.23
N PHE A 207 -9.32 -5.54 12.45
CA PHE A 207 -8.49 -6.69 12.74
C PHE A 207 -8.64 -7.08 14.22
N MET A 208 -8.88 -8.37 14.49
CA MET A 208 -9.13 -8.87 15.85
C MET A 208 -8.03 -9.79 16.38
N GLY A 209 -7.18 -10.34 15.51
CA GLY A 209 -6.05 -11.16 15.93
C GLY A 209 -5.66 -12.24 14.94
N VAL A 210 -4.62 -13.00 15.31
CA VAL A 210 -4.16 -14.19 14.56
C VAL A 210 -4.15 -15.40 15.50
N ALA A 211 -4.54 -16.57 15.02
CA ALA A 211 -4.49 -17.80 15.81
C ALA A 211 -3.91 -18.97 15.01
N TRP A 212 -3.11 -19.81 15.67
CA TRP A 212 -2.60 -21.06 15.12
C TRP A 212 -2.09 -21.98 16.24
N ASP A 213 -2.28 -23.28 16.03
CA ASP A 213 -1.55 -24.35 16.73
C ASP A 213 -0.51 -25.01 15.81
N SER A 214 -0.84 -25.09 14.52
CA SER A 214 0.03 -25.55 13.44
C SER A 214 -0.12 -24.64 12.22
N LEU A 215 0.85 -24.70 11.30
CA LEU A 215 0.81 -23.92 10.05
C LEU A 215 -0.46 -24.16 9.24
N SER A 216 -1.00 -25.38 9.28
CA SER A 216 -2.23 -25.76 8.59
C SER A 216 -3.51 -25.21 9.20
N ASP A 217 -3.45 -24.68 10.42
CA ASP A 217 -4.59 -24.08 11.12
C ASP A 217 -4.44 -22.58 11.36
N LEU A 218 -3.45 -21.96 10.72
CA LEU A 218 -3.26 -20.51 10.77
C LEU A 218 -4.49 -19.78 10.24
N CYS A 219 -5.02 -18.87 11.05
CA CYS A 219 -6.14 -18.03 10.69
C CYS A 219 -5.99 -16.60 11.20
N VAL A 220 -6.62 -15.67 10.49
CA VAL A 220 -6.77 -14.26 10.86
C VAL A 220 -8.22 -14.01 11.22
N LEU A 221 -8.44 -13.36 12.35
CA LEU A 221 -9.75 -12.98 12.85
C LEU A 221 -10.03 -11.52 12.50
N LEU A 222 -11.18 -11.27 11.90
CA LEU A 222 -11.68 -9.96 11.52
C LEU A 222 -13.08 -9.77 12.10
N GLU A 223 -13.52 -8.52 12.23
CA GLU A 223 -14.93 -8.26 12.53
C GLU A 223 -15.83 -8.88 11.45
N TYR A 224 -17.00 -9.35 11.87
CA TYR A 224 -17.96 -9.94 10.96
C TYR A 224 -18.84 -8.87 10.32
N MET A 225 -18.88 -8.85 8.99
CA MET A 225 -19.68 -7.93 8.17
C MET A 225 -20.95 -8.66 7.71
N ASP A 226 -22.05 -8.45 8.42
CA ASP A 226 -23.30 -9.22 8.33
C ASP A 226 -24.19 -8.88 7.11
N SER A 227 -23.89 -7.77 6.41
CA SER A 227 -24.70 -7.27 5.29
C SER A 227 -24.03 -7.48 3.93
N GLY A 228 -22.96 -8.29 3.89
CA GLY A 228 -22.32 -8.76 2.66
C GLY A 228 -21.45 -7.72 1.95
N GLU A 229 -21.16 -7.98 0.66
CA GLU A 229 -20.28 -7.15 -0.18
C GLU A 229 -21.06 -6.25 -1.14
N LEU A 230 -20.48 -5.09 -1.51
CA LEU A 230 -21.06 -4.13 -2.44
C LEU A 230 -21.43 -4.75 -3.80
N ARG A 231 -20.62 -5.66 -4.33
CA ARG A 231 -20.95 -6.33 -5.60
C ARG A 231 -22.28 -7.10 -5.52
N THR A 232 -22.57 -7.73 -4.37
CA THR A 232 -23.83 -8.44 -4.14
C THR A 232 -25.01 -7.47 -4.02
N LEU A 233 -24.82 -6.35 -3.31
CA LEU A 233 -25.82 -5.28 -3.25
C LEU A 233 -26.18 -4.74 -4.64
N LEU A 234 -25.17 -4.46 -5.47
CA LEU A 234 -25.35 -3.94 -6.82
C LEU A 234 -26.02 -4.95 -7.76
N ASN A 235 -25.71 -6.25 -7.63
CA ASN A 235 -26.42 -7.30 -8.38
C ASN A 235 -27.92 -7.33 -8.03
N THR A 236 -28.27 -7.14 -6.76
CA THR A 236 -29.66 -7.04 -6.32
C THR A 236 -30.33 -5.80 -6.91
N TYR A 237 -29.65 -4.65 -6.87
CA TYR A 237 -30.14 -3.41 -7.49
C TYR A 237 -30.40 -3.57 -9.00
N GLU A 238 -29.48 -4.19 -9.74
CA GLU A 238 -29.66 -4.45 -11.17
C GLU A 238 -30.86 -5.39 -11.43
N LYS A 239 -30.97 -6.48 -10.67
CA LYS A 239 -32.07 -7.46 -10.79
C LYS A 239 -33.44 -6.83 -10.49
N GLU A 240 -33.49 -5.97 -9.48
CA GLU A 240 -34.71 -5.31 -9.02
C GLU A 240 -35.01 -4.01 -9.79
N LYS A 241 -34.16 -3.65 -10.76
CA LYS A 241 -34.26 -2.38 -11.53
C LYS A 241 -34.29 -1.16 -10.62
N TYR A 242 -33.49 -1.21 -9.55
CA TYR A 242 -33.27 -0.06 -8.67
C TYR A 242 -32.76 1.14 -9.49
N PRO A 243 -33.13 2.38 -9.17
CA PRO A 243 -32.70 3.55 -9.93
C PRO A 243 -31.17 3.65 -10.06
N ILE A 244 -30.70 3.81 -11.30
CA ILE A 244 -29.35 4.27 -11.61
C ILE A 244 -29.16 5.73 -11.17
N GLY A 245 -27.94 6.24 -11.15
CA GLY A 245 -27.67 7.58 -10.64
C GLY A 245 -27.26 7.57 -9.16
N TYR A 246 -26.55 8.61 -8.72
CA TYR A 246 -26.18 8.77 -7.32
C TYR A 246 -27.31 9.37 -6.47
N ASN A 247 -27.69 8.64 -5.44
CA ASN A 247 -28.51 9.13 -4.34
C ASN A 247 -27.65 9.31 -3.07
N ARG A 248 -28.26 9.77 -1.98
CA ARG A 248 -27.57 10.01 -0.70
C ARG A 248 -26.83 8.76 -0.18
N GLN A 249 -27.44 7.58 -0.28
CA GLN A 249 -26.85 6.32 0.19
C GLN A 249 -25.61 5.95 -0.63
N LYS A 250 -25.70 5.93 -1.97
CA LYS A 250 -24.57 5.62 -2.86
C LYS A 250 -23.42 6.62 -2.68
N THR A 251 -23.72 7.91 -2.53
CA THR A 251 -22.73 8.95 -2.22
C THR A 251 -22.07 8.72 -0.86
N THR A 252 -22.83 8.29 0.15
CA THR A 252 -22.30 7.96 1.48
C THR A 252 -21.33 6.77 1.40
N ILE A 253 -21.69 5.72 0.67
CA ILE A 253 -20.80 4.57 0.44
C ILE A 253 -19.48 5.02 -0.22
N ALA A 254 -19.56 5.81 -1.30
CA ALA A 254 -18.38 6.35 -1.97
C ALA A 254 -17.52 7.23 -1.03
N LEU A 255 -18.16 8.04 -0.20
CA LEU A 255 -17.50 8.90 0.79
C LEU A 255 -16.73 8.07 1.84
N GLN A 256 -17.36 7.01 2.37
CA GLN A 256 -16.76 6.11 3.36
C GLN A 256 -15.55 5.37 2.79
N VAL A 257 -15.62 4.92 1.55
CA VAL A 257 -14.48 4.33 0.82
C VAL A 257 -13.36 5.36 0.62
N ALA A 258 -13.68 6.58 0.17
CA ALA A 258 -12.69 7.65 0.02
C ALA A 258 -12.03 8.03 1.35
N HIS A 259 -12.76 7.93 2.47
CA HIS A 259 -12.23 8.20 3.80
C HIS A 259 -11.20 7.14 4.20
N ALA A 260 -11.51 5.86 3.97
CA ALA A 260 -10.57 4.77 4.19
C ALA A 260 -9.31 4.90 3.31
N LEU A 261 -9.45 5.23 2.03
CA LEU A 261 -8.30 5.47 1.14
C LEU A 261 -7.45 6.65 1.60
N THR A 262 -8.09 7.74 2.03
CA THR A 262 -7.38 8.92 2.57
C THR A 262 -6.54 8.53 3.79
N TYR A 263 -7.08 7.70 4.68
CA TYR A 263 -6.34 7.17 5.81
C TYR A 263 -5.12 6.35 5.36
N LEU A 264 -5.33 5.35 4.48
CA LEU A 264 -4.25 4.49 3.98
C LEU A 264 -3.11 5.27 3.32
N HIS A 265 -3.46 6.23 2.45
CA HIS A 265 -2.51 7.05 1.70
C HIS A 265 -1.78 8.07 2.59
N SER A 266 -2.30 8.35 3.78
CA SER A 266 -1.68 9.26 4.76
C SER A 266 -0.67 8.59 5.69
N LEU A 267 -0.61 7.26 5.73
CA LEU A 267 0.34 6.51 6.55
C LEU A 267 1.78 6.73 6.08
N VAL A 268 2.76 6.42 6.95
CA VAL A 268 4.19 6.56 6.65
C VAL A 268 4.91 5.23 6.85
N PRO A 269 5.35 4.56 5.77
CA PRO A 269 5.11 4.90 4.35
C PRO A 269 3.62 4.77 3.96
N PRO A 270 3.17 5.43 2.87
CA PRO A 270 1.80 5.29 2.38
C PRO A 270 1.45 3.84 2.07
N VAL A 271 0.26 3.42 2.47
CA VAL A 271 -0.26 2.08 2.19
C VAL A 271 -1.14 2.14 0.95
N ILE A 272 -0.79 1.36 -0.08
CA ILE A 272 -1.60 1.22 -1.29
C ILE A 272 -2.45 -0.04 -1.15
N HIS A 273 -3.75 0.05 -1.39
CA HIS A 273 -4.68 -1.06 -1.24
C HIS A 273 -4.46 -2.15 -2.31
N ARG A 274 -4.24 -1.76 -3.57
CA ARG A 274 -3.89 -2.63 -4.74
C ARG A 274 -4.96 -3.62 -5.21
N ASP A 275 -6.01 -3.87 -4.43
CA ASP A 275 -7.16 -4.70 -4.83
C ASP A 275 -8.51 -4.01 -4.59
N LEU A 276 -8.58 -2.69 -4.78
CA LEU A 276 -9.84 -1.99 -4.54
C LEU A 276 -10.87 -2.41 -5.61
N LYS A 277 -11.99 -2.98 -5.16
CA LYS A 277 -13.11 -3.41 -6.01
C LYS A 277 -14.37 -3.56 -5.17
N SER A 278 -15.53 -3.62 -5.83
CA SER A 278 -16.83 -3.78 -5.17
C SER A 278 -16.99 -5.04 -4.32
N ARG A 279 -16.13 -6.06 -4.49
CA ARG A 279 -16.12 -7.27 -3.62
C ARG A 279 -15.38 -7.07 -2.29
N ASN A 280 -14.50 -6.09 -2.22
CA ASN A 280 -13.68 -5.79 -1.04
C ASN A 280 -14.25 -4.60 -0.24
N ILE A 281 -15.48 -4.20 -0.54
CA ILE A 281 -16.25 -3.20 0.21
C ILE A 281 -17.39 -3.96 0.86
N LEU A 282 -17.35 -4.06 2.19
CA LEU A 282 -18.28 -4.85 3.00
C LEU A 282 -19.18 -3.96 3.85
N PHE A 283 -20.35 -4.47 4.23
CA PHE A 283 -21.33 -3.74 5.03
C PHE A 283 -21.61 -4.42 6.38
N ASN A 284 -21.74 -3.60 7.42
CA ASN A 284 -22.33 -4.00 8.69
C ASN A 284 -23.87 -3.78 8.66
N SER A 285 -24.53 -4.06 9.77
CA SER A 285 -26.00 -3.99 9.89
C SER A 285 -26.55 -2.58 9.73
N ASP A 286 -25.73 -1.57 10.02
CA ASP A 286 -26.05 -0.16 9.86
C ASP A 286 -25.82 0.33 8.42
N MET A 287 -25.44 -0.56 7.50
CA MET A 287 -25.08 -0.27 6.11
C MET A 287 -23.86 0.66 5.96
N ASP A 288 -22.97 0.68 6.96
CA ASP A 288 -21.67 1.34 6.85
C ASP A 288 -20.70 0.51 6.03
N ALA A 289 -20.11 1.14 5.02
CA ALA A 289 -19.10 0.55 4.17
C ALA A 289 -17.74 0.50 4.88
N LYS A 290 -17.07 -0.66 4.82
CA LYS A 290 -15.68 -0.84 5.24
C LYS A 290 -14.86 -1.57 4.18
N LEU A 291 -13.60 -1.14 4.01
CA LEU A 291 -12.64 -1.81 3.13
C LEU A 291 -12.02 -3.04 3.78
N SER A 292 -11.86 -4.10 2.98
CA SER A 292 -11.21 -5.36 3.35
C SER A 292 -10.13 -5.77 2.34
N ASP A 293 -9.35 -6.80 2.67
CA ASP A 293 -8.40 -7.48 1.77
C ASP A 293 -7.31 -6.58 1.16
N PHE A 294 -6.28 -6.33 1.95
CA PHE A 294 -5.14 -5.47 1.60
C PHE A 294 -4.06 -6.26 0.84
N GLY A 295 -3.83 -5.92 -0.43
CA GLY A 295 -3.10 -6.74 -1.39
C GLY A 295 -1.57 -6.72 -1.27
N ILE A 296 -0.96 -7.00 -0.12
CA ILE A 296 0.52 -7.04 0.00
C ILE A 296 1.12 -8.14 -0.89
N SER A 297 0.49 -9.31 -0.92
CA SER A 297 0.95 -10.47 -1.69
C SER A 297 0.97 -10.22 -3.21
N ARG A 298 0.31 -9.15 -3.68
CA ARG A 298 0.20 -8.80 -5.10
C ARG A 298 1.42 -8.09 -5.66
N GLU A 299 2.15 -7.36 -4.82
CA GLU A 299 3.43 -6.71 -5.21
C GLU A 299 4.43 -7.72 -5.78
N ARG A 300 4.39 -8.96 -5.28
CA ARG A 300 5.28 -10.03 -5.71
C ARG A 300 4.75 -10.79 -6.92
N LEU A 301 3.42 -10.90 -7.06
CA LEU A 301 2.77 -11.54 -8.20
C LEU A 301 2.83 -10.68 -9.47
N ASP A 302 2.98 -9.37 -9.36
CA ASP A 302 3.16 -8.45 -10.49
C ASP A 302 4.41 -8.75 -11.34
N SER A 303 5.37 -9.51 -10.81
CA SER A 303 6.51 -10.04 -11.59
C SER A 303 6.13 -11.20 -12.53
N THR A 304 4.94 -11.77 -12.37
CA THR A 304 4.37 -12.84 -13.19
C THR A 304 2.93 -12.48 -13.54
N MET A 305 2.73 -11.85 -14.70
CA MET A 305 1.44 -11.40 -15.26
C MET A 305 0.37 -12.49 -15.50
N THR A 306 0.44 -13.63 -14.79
CA THR A 306 -0.32 -14.84 -15.08
C THR A 306 -1.43 -15.18 -14.07
N ALA A 307 -1.71 -14.34 -13.08
CA ALA A 307 -2.71 -14.66 -12.05
C ALA A 307 -4.04 -13.89 -12.18
N GLY A 308 -5.03 -14.52 -12.84
CA GLY A 308 -6.46 -14.34 -12.52
C GLY A 308 -7.25 -13.30 -13.33
N VAL A 309 -7.85 -13.77 -14.42
CA VAL A 309 -8.71 -13.05 -15.39
C VAL A 309 -9.89 -12.25 -14.77
N GLY A 310 -10.28 -12.50 -13.51
CA GLY A 310 -11.44 -11.87 -12.87
C GLY A 310 -11.20 -10.58 -12.06
N THR A 311 -9.95 -10.25 -11.69
CA THR A 311 -9.64 -9.09 -10.82
C THR A 311 -9.15 -7.85 -11.60
N SER A 312 -8.90 -8.01 -12.89
CA SER A 312 -8.25 -7.03 -13.74
C SER A 312 -9.11 -5.81 -14.09
N LEU A 313 -10.44 -5.88 -13.97
CA LEU A 313 -11.32 -4.80 -14.44
C LEU A 313 -11.19 -3.49 -13.62
N TRP A 314 -10.74 -3.56 -12.37
CA TRP A 314 -10.52 -2.38 -11.53
C TRP A 314 -9.08 -1.88 -11.57
N MET A 315 -8.18 -2.64 -12.19
CA MET A 315 -6.75 -2.37 -12.18
C MET A 315 -6.45 -1.11 -12.99
N ALA A 316 -5.51 -0.29 -12.52
CA ALA A 316 -5.10 0.91 -13.24
C ALA A 316 -4.24 0.56 -14.46
N PRO A 317 -4.26 1.37 -15.54
CA PRO A 317 -3.45 1.17 -16.74
C PRO A 317 -1.97 0.88 -16.48
N GLU A 318 -1.32 1.68 -15.64
CA GLU A 318 0.10 1.56 -15.30
C GLU A 318 0.39 0.25 -14.55
N VAL A 319 -0.55 -0.23 -13.74
CA VAL A 319 -0.43 -1.53 -13.04
C VAL A 319 -0.56 -2.66 -14.05
N MET A 320 -1.51 -2.57 -14.99
CA MET A 320 -1.66 -3.56 -16.07
C MET A 320 -0.42 -3.65 -16.96
N MET A 321 0.29 -2.53 -17.13
CA MET A 321 1.51 -2.46 -17.95
C MET A 321 2.79 -2.86 -17.18
N GLY A 322 2.68 -3.17 -15.88
CA GLY A 322 3.84 -3.50 -15.04
C GLY A 322 4.77 -2.29 -14.81
N GLU A 323 4.24 -1.08 -14.95
CA GLU A 323 4.98 0.15 -14.68
C GLU A 323 5.05 0.44 -13.18
N ARG A 324 5.88 1.40 -12.78
CA ARG A 324 5.88 1.87 -11.39
C ARG A 324 4.58 2.61 -11.12
N TYR A 325 3.96 2.31 -9.98
CA TYR A 325 2.71 2.89 -9.55
C TYR A 325 2.77 3.33 -8.09
N ASP A 326 1.86 4.21 -7.70
CA ASP A 326 1.71 4.78 -6.37
C ASP A 326 0.23 4.70 -5.92
N ASP A 327 -0.15 5.50 -4.92
CA ASP A 327 -1.51 5.61 -4.40
C ASP A 327 -2.56 6.01 -5.46
N LYS A 328 -2.13 6.59 -6.59
CA LYS A 328 -3.03 6.94 -7.71
C LYS A 328 -3.59 5.72 -8.41
N ALA A 329 -2.98 4.55 -8.26
CA ALA A 329 -3.54 3.29 -8.76
C ALA A 329 -4.87 2.97 -8.06
N ASP A 330 -4.94 3.13 -6.74
CA ASP A 330 -6.20 2.95 -5.98
C ASP A 330 -7.26 3.96 -6.40
N MET A 331 -6.85 5.18 -6.77
CA MET A 331 -7.78 6.20 -7.24
C MET A 331 -8.42 5.83 -8.57
N PHE A 332 -7.70 5.17 -9.47
CA PHE A 332 -8.31 4.60 -10.68
C PHE A 332 -9.36 3.55 -10.33
N SER A 333 -9.00 2.59 -9.48
CA SER A 333 -9.92 1.55 -9.01
C SER A 333 -11.14 2.14 -8.31
N PHE A 334 -10.98 3.22 -7.56
CA PHE A 334 -12.05 3.96 -6.91
C PHE A 334 -13.01 4.55 -7.94
N GLY A 335 -12.50 5.15 -9.01
CA GLY A 335 -13.32 5.63 -10.12
C GLY A 335 -14.14 4.53 -10.81
N VAL A 336 -13.59 3.31 -10.92
CA VAL A 336 -14.32 2.15 -11.43
C VAL A 336 -15.43 1.72 -10.46
N VAL A 337 -15.16 1.69 -9.14
CA VAL A 337 -16.20 1.44 -8.12
C VAL A 337 -17.29 2.52 -8.18
N MET A 338 -16.92 3.78 -8.42
CA MET A 338 -17.88 4.86 -8.55
C MET A 338 -18.83 4.65 -9.73
N SER A 339 -18.32 4.14 -10.86
CA SER A 339 -19.13 3.75 -12.02
C SER A 339 -20.08 2.61 -11.66
N GLU A 340 -19.61 1.57 -10.95
CA GLU A 340 -20.49 0.48 -10.51
C GLU A 340 -21.62 0.95 -9.58
N LEU A 341 -21.36 1.89 -8.65
CA LEU A 341 -22.40 2.49 -7.81
C LEU A 341 -23.47 3.22 -8.63
N ASP A 342 -23.08 3.82 -9.75
CA ASP A 342 -23.96 4.56 -10.64
C ASP A 342 -24.89 3.63 -11.43
N VAL A 343 -24.30 2.71 -12.19
CA VAL A 343 -24.99 1.89 -13.21
C VAL A 343 -25.29 0.45 -12.77
N HIS A 344 -24.79 0.05 -11.61
CA HIS A 344 -24.91 -1.29 -11.01
C HIS A 344 -24.25 -2.43 -11.77
N SER A 345 -24.12 -2.37 -13.08
CA SER A 345 -23.54 -3.42 -13.90
C SER A 345 -22.04 -3.66 -13.57
N LEU A 346 -21.49 -4.77 -14.06
CA LEU A 346 -20.04 -5.00 -13.97
C LEU A 346 -19.27 -3.95 -14.79
N PRO A 347 -18.05 -3.58 -14.38
CA PRO A 347 -17.24 -2.63 -15.14
C PRO A 347 -17.12 -3.01 -16.61
N TYR A 348 -17.30 -2.00 -17.48
CA TYR A 348 -17.22 -2.13 -18.94
C TYR A 348 -18.24 -3.09 -19.58
N ALA A 349 -19.33 -3.45 -18.89
CA ALA A 349 -20.39 -4.29 -19.46
C ALA A 349 -20.96 -3.71 -20.77
N ARG A 350 -21.14 -2.38 -20.83
CA ARG A 350 -21.57 -1.69 -22.06
C ARG A 350 -20.58 -1.85 -23.22
N VAL A 351 -19.28 -1.70 -22.97
CA VAL A 351 -18.24 -1.86 -24.01
C VAL A 351 -18.28 -3.28 -24.59
N LYS A 352 -18.45 -4.29 -23.74
CA LYS A 352 -18.60 -5.69 -24.18
C LYS A 352 -19.88 -5.89 -24.99
N ARG A 353 -20.99 -5.29 -24.57
CA ARG A 353 -22.29 -5.37 -25.25
C ARG A 353 -22.26 -4.72 -26.64
N GLU A 354 -21.75 -3.50 -26.74
CA GLU A 354 -21.60 -2.77 -28.01
C GLU A 354 -20.67 -3.51 -28.98
N ASN A 355 -19.61 -4.14 -28.46
CA ASN A 355 -18.74 -4.98 -29.28
C ASN A 355 -19.46 -6.23 -29.79
N LEU A 356 -20.26 -6.89 -28.96
CA LEU A 356 -21.07 -8.04 -29.36
C LEU A 356 -22.11 -7.66 -30.42
N GLU A 357 -22.79 -6.52 -30.24
CA GLU A 357 -23.80 -6.02 -31.18
C GLU A 357 -23.19 -5.63 -32.54
N SER A 358 -22.02 -4.99 -32.54
CA SER A 358 -21.35 -4.53 -33.77
C SER A 358 -20.58 -5.62 -34.51
N SER A 359 -19.94 -6.55 -33.78
CA SER A 359 -19.04 -7.56 -34.36
C SER A 359 -19.59 -8.99 -34.33
N GLY A 360 -20.69 -9.24 -33.62
CA GLY A 360 -21.25 -10.57 -33.41
C GLY A 360 -20.40 -11.48 -32.51
N ARG A 361 -19.35 -10.96 -31.86
CA ARG A 361 -18.43 -11.73 -31.01
C ARG A 361 -18.25 -11.07 -29.65
N THR A 362 -18.14 -11.89 -28.60
CA THR A 362 -17.80 -11.41 -27.26
C THR A 362 -16.34 -11.00 -27.21
N MET A 363 -16.07 -9.79 -26.71
CA MET A 363 -14.71 -9.31 -26.48
C MET A 363 -14.02 -10.12 -25.38
N ALA A 364 -12.80 -10.61 -25.66
CA ALA A 364 -11.95 -11.22 -24.66
C ALA A 364 -11.47 -10.18 -23.63
N ASP A 365 -11.30 -10.59 -22.37
CA ASP A 365 -10.88 -9.68 -21.30
C ASP A 365 -9.51 -9.04 -21.57
N SER A 366 -8.56 -9.77 -22.15
CA SER A 366 -7.26 -9.21 -22.54
C SER A 366 -7.38 -8.03 -23.51
N VAL A 367 -8.30 -8.11 -24.47
CA VAL A 367 -8.55 -7.03 -25.44
C VAL A 367 -9.20 -5.84 -24.75
N LEU A 368 -10.14 -6.09 -23.82
CA LEU A 368 -10.74 -5.03 -23.03
C LEU A 368 -9.70 -4.30 -22.19
N LEU A 369 -8.85 -5.03 -21.47
CA LEU A 369 -7.79 -4.45 -20.65
C LEU A 369 -6.80 -3.64 -21.49
N GLN A 370 -6.43 -4.12 -22.67
CA GLN A 370 -5.60 -3.36 -23.60
C GLN A 370 -6.29 -2.04 -24.02
N ARG A 371 -7.60 -2.07 -24.29
CA ARG A 371 -8.36 -0.86 -24.64
C ARG A 371 -8.43 0.12 -23.46
N VAL A 372 -8.57 -0.37 -22.23
CA VAL A 372 -8.54 0.45 -21.01
C VAL A 372 -7.16 1.08 -20.82
N ALA A 373 -6.09 0.30 -20.98
CA ALA A 373 -4.72 0.79 -20.86
C ALA A 373 -4.39 1.92 -21.86
N HIS A 374 -4.95 1.84 -23.08
CA HIS A 374 -4.84 2.90 -24.08
C HIS A 374 -5.89 4.02 -23.96
N GLY A 375 -6.77 3.98 -22.95
CA GLY A 375 -7.81 5.00 -22.74
C GLY A 375 -8.97 4.99 -23.76
N THR A 376 -9.06 3.94 -24.57
CA THR A 376 -10.09 3.77 -25.62
C THR A 376 -11.36 3.10 -25.10
N ALA A 377 -11.28 2.38 -23.98
CA ALA A 377 -12.43 1.90 -23.22
C ALA A 377 -12.49 2.64 -21.88
N LYS A 378 -13.69 3.10 -21.51
CA LYS A 378 -13.95 3.82 -20.26
C LYS A 378 -15.13 3.19 -19.54
N ALA A 379 -15.10 3.19 -18.22
CA ALA A 379 -16.26 2.78 -17.43
C ALA A 379 -17.38 3.81 -17.62
N GLU A 380 -18.63 3.34 -17.57
CA GLU A 380 -19.79 4.16 -17.90
C GLU A 380 -20.33 4.91 -16.67
N PHE A 381 -20.88 6.09 -16.92
CA PHE A 381 -21.72 6.81 -15.96
C PHE A 381 -23.04 7.12 -16.65
N SER A 382 -24.13 7.02 -15.89
CA SER A 382 -25.46 7.39 -16.32
C SER A 382 -25.65 8.91 -16.30
N ASP A 383 -26.50 9.42 -17.19
CA ASP A 383 -26.90 10.83 -17.20
C ASP A 383 -27.86 11.18 -16.04
N ALA A 384 -28.23 10.21 -15.21
CA ALA A 384 -29.06 10.41 -14.01
C ALA A 384 -28.26 10.88 -12.79
N SER A 385 -26.93 10.73 -12.82
CA SER A 385 -26.04 11.18 -11.75
C SER A 385 -25.78 12.70 -11.81
N PRO A 386 -25.58 13.38 -10.68
CA PRO A 386 -25.10 14.76 -10.67
C PRO A 386 -23.78 14.88 -11.45
N GLN A 387 -23.66 15.95 -12.25
CA GLN A 387 -22.48 16.15 -13.12
C GLN A 387 -21.18 16.14 -12.30
N GLU A 388 -21.19 16.67 -11.08
CA GLU A 388 -20.00 16.68 -10.21
C GLU A 388 -19.54 15.27 -9.81
N VAL A 389 -20.44 14.30 -9.70
CA VAL A 389 -20.09 12.89 -9.42
C VAL A 389 -19.45 12.27 -10.65
N ILE A 390 -20.05 12.49 -11.82
CA ILE A 390 -19.56 11.98 -13.10
C ILE A 390 -18.16 12.53 -13.38
N ASP A 391 -17.96 13.83 -13.15
CA ASP A 391 -16.67 14.50 -13.35
C ASP A 391 -15.61 13.97 -12.38
N LEU A 392 -15.97 13.73 -11.12
CA LEU A 392 -15.06 13.11 -10.15
C LEU A 392 -14.68 11.69 -10.57
N GLY A 393 -15.65 10.85 -10.93
CA GLY A 393 -15.40 9.48 -11.36
C GLY A 393 -14.51 9.41 -12.60
N ARG A 394 -14.75 10.29 -13.59
CA ARG A 394 -13.90 10.42 -14.79
C ARG A 394 -12.50 10.94 -14.48
N ALA A 395 -12.37 11.89 -13.55
CA ALA A 395 -11.08 12.38 -13.10
C ALA A 395 -10.26 11.29 -12.39
N CYS A 396 -10.92 10.44 -11.59
CA CYS A 396 -10.29 9.28 -10.95
C CYS A 396 -9.74 8.28 -11.98
N MET A 397 -10.40 8.11 -13.13
CA MET A 397 -10.00 7.15 -14.17
C MET A 397 -9.18 7.77 -15.33
N GLN A 398 -8.48 8.87 -15.10
CA GLN A 398 -7.54 9.39 -16.11
C GLN A 398 -6.43 8.38 -16.39
N VAL A 399 -6.00 8.25 -17.64
CA VAL A 399 -4.90 7.32 -18.00
C VAL A 399 -3.62 7.76 -17.34
N ASP A 400 -3.29 9.05 -17.41
CA ASP A 400 -2.16 9.65 -16.69
C ASP A 400 -2.48 9.72 -15.17
N PRO A 401 -1.71 9.00 -14.32
CA PRO A 401 -1.92 9.00 -12.87
C PRO A 401 -1.82 10.38 -12.23
N THR A 402 -1.01 11.29 -12.80
CA THR A 402 -0.80 12.64 -12.25
C THR A 402 -2.03 13.54 -12.37
N GLN A 403 -2.95 13.20 -13.29
CA GLN A 403 -4.20 13.92 -13.50
C GLN A 403 -5.33 13.43 -12.58
N ARG A 404 -5.11 12.33 -11.85
CA ARG A 404 -6.09 11.79 -10.91
C ARG A 404 -6.08 12.59 -9.62
N PRO A 405 -7.23 12.87 -8.99
CA PRO A 405 -7.27 13.48 -7.67
C PRO A 405 -6.61 12.54 -6.64
N THR A 406 -6.13 13.10 -5.54
CA THR A 406 -5.79 12.35 -4.33
C THR A 406 -7.07 11.84 -3.65
N ALA A 407 -6.95 10.85 -2.77
CA ALA A 407 -8.07 10.37 -1.97
C ALA A 407 -8.70 11.50 -1.12
N ALA A 408 -7.87 12.39 -0.57
CA ALA A 408 -8.33 13.54 0.21
C ALA A 408 -9.16 14.54 -0.63
N GLU A 409 -8.73 14.83 -1.86
CA GLU A 409 -9.48 15.68 -2.79
C GLU A 409 -10.81 15.04 -3.21
N ALA A 410 -10.80 13.72 -3.47
CA ALA A 410 -12.01 12.97 -3.79
C ALA A 410 -13.00 12.96 -2.60
N LEU A 411 -12.51 12.72 -1.39
CA LEU A 411 -13.28 12.78 -0.15
C LEU A 411 -13.92 14.16 0.03
N TYR A 412 -13.15 15.23 -0.14
CA TYR A 412 -13.67 16.60 -0.04
C TYR A 412 -14.78 16.87 -1.07
N LYS A 413 -14.57 16.48 -2.34
CA LYS A 413 -15.57 16.64 -3.40
C LYS A 413 -16.85 15.87 -3.10
N LEU A 414 -16.75 14.61 -2.64
CA LEU A 414 -17.91 13.80 -2.24
C LEU A 414 -18.67 14.40 -1.06
N HIS A 415 -17.97 14.98 -0.09
CA HIS A 415 -18.61 15.66 1.04
C HIS A 415 -19.41 16.88 0.59
N VAL A 416 -18.86 17.68 -0.33
CA VAL A 416 -19.56 18.82 -0.93
C VAL A 416 -20.79 18.35 -1.72
N ILE A 417 -20.68 17.28 -2.49
CA ILE A 417 -21.79 16.69 -3.24
C ILE A 417 -22.89 16.21 -2.28
N LEU A 418 -22.53 15.45 -1.23
CA LEU A 418 -23.47 14.89 -0.27
C LEU A 418 -24.26 15.99 0.48
N LYS A 419 -23.62 17.12 0.78
CA LYS A 419 -24.28 18.28 1.41
C LYS A 419 -25.33 18.96 0.52
N LYS A 420 -25.17 18.87 -0.81
CA LYS A 420 -26.12 19.44 -1.77
C LYS A 420 -27.31 18.51 -2.06
N MET A 421 -27.22 17.24 -1.68
CA MET A 421 -28.28 16.28 -1.94
C MET A 421 -29.48 16.52 -1.00
N PRO A 422 -30.71 16.50 -1.54
CA PRO A 422 -31.93 16.74 -0.78
C PRO A 422 -32.21 15.66 0.27
#